data_AF-A0A812YSL4-F1
#
_entry.id   AF-A0A812YSL4-F1
#
_cell.length_a   1.000
_cell.length_b   1.000
_cell.length_c   1.000
_cell.angle_alpha   90.00
_cell.angle_beta   90.00
_cell.angle_gamma   90.00
#
_symmetry.space_group_name_H-M   'P 1'
#
loop_
_entity.id
_entity.type
_entity.pdbx_description
1 polymer ?
#
loop_
_entity_poly.entity_id
_entity_poly.type
_entity_poly.pdbx_seq_one_letter_code
_entity_poly.pdbx_strand_id
1 'polypeptide(L)'
;VLLLGPGKAALGLLRSLERQAASKRQPKGWELQDHKVISTYAVRGKEKKGTGRFQLFEDAKKRGYGGRSAGAKLRRHNAKRFFEKINSKFDEWGLELRRLWKEDPEAEGAVRGWPPTAVFFAGDLRLRRMLLAGAGVMSQEAFRSLAAYNDVSRSNALPSKAVTDGLPSVSASMKTEQSVTPSAEPDPSFNLLPSLSSKESEAEVLNDLEAAIEVQSGDTWKVLYPGRSLTVRGDESVKVRLREVPHISGTCSVSGAALHAARSFGEKFGSDAKQWMQKERREALLESSQRRRRQEQLEAVVAQMQTSGGRSSLRGRFAMYIAIAIPILVALMLVCAVLQPADSRQGVLISAVAVILLLGINTGNARLWLIAEGASAPIHAVFKYSHSCKEPRLRVCILVSWCIAALSLLVTTINHLTLGLWQGLHLFLAWEILSRYESAFEKLVANSDLGAATVFLPECAASYGKHSTIPRSEQLDGECWCIPLYGTKKSWGCKWWTAWTANVEKATRQGAELQVVFWKNRCGQGKVRSFATVGAENLRRDALEERRLSYFRSPAFQEALAAGLEGLSKDLGEDGTSQYSREADRLFLASLSGEDRGFLQASEGLGISQKAEVAWLERKGYQYTEREV
;
A
#
# COMPACT_ATOMS: atom_id res chain seq x y z
N VAL A 1 -16.50 -9.09 -11.38
CA VAL A 1 -15.70 -8.24 -10.46
C VAL A 1 -15.51 -8.95 -9.14
N LEU A 2 -14.27 -9.02 -8.63
CA LEU A 2 -13.95 -9.53 -7.29
C LEU A 2 -13.12 -8.48 -6.54
N LEU A 3 -13.60 -8.06 -5.37
CA LEU A 3 -12.91 -7.19 -4.42
C LEU A 3 -12.57 -8.01 -3.16
N LEU A 4 -11.30 -8.11 -2.81
CA LEU A 4 -10.83 -8.83 -1.63
C LEU A 4 -10.19 -7.89 -0.62
N GLY A 5 -10.60 -8.01 0.65
CA GLY A 5 -9.99 -7.37 1.80
C GLY A 5 -9.88 -8.31 3.00
N PRO A 6 -9.22 -7.89 4.09
CA PRO A 6 -9.03 -8.74 5.28
C PRO A 6 -10.38 -9.23 5.86
N GLY A 7 -10.68 -10.52 5.69
CA GLY A 7 -11.90 -11.16 6.19
C GLY A 7 -13.18 -10.81 5.44
N LYS A 8 -13.10 -10.10 4.31
CA LYS A 8 -14.24 -9.69 3.48
C LYS A 8 -13.95 -9.84 1.99
N ALA A 9 -14.91 -10.36 1.23
CA ALA A 9 -14.90 -10.39 -0.22
C ALA A 9 -16.22 -9.81 -0.73
N ALA A 10 -16.17 -8.97 -1.76
CA ALA A 10 -17.34 -8.58 -2.53
C ALA A 10 -17.17 -9.09 -3.95
N LEU A 11 -18.14 -9.86 -4.42
CA LEU A 11 -18.20 -10.41 -5.76
C LEU A 11 -19.36 -9.74 -6.48
N GLY A 12 -19.19 -9.37 -7.76
CA GLY A 12 -20.27 -8.90 -8.61
C GLY A 12 -20.17 -9.46 -10.03
N LEU A 13 -21.27 -9.98 -10.55
CA LEU A 13 -21.45 -10.36 -11.95
C LEU A 13 -22.05 -9.17 -12.71
N LEU A 14 -21.32 -8.64 -13.68
CA LEU A 14 -21.74 -7.48 -14.46
C LEU A 14 -22.11 -7.89 -15.88
N ARG A 15 -23.21 -7.38 -16.41
CA ARG A 15 -23.58 -7.47 -17.82
C ARG A 15 -23.34 -6.12 -18.50
N SER A 16 -22.63 -6.15 -19.62
CA SER A 16 -22.50 -4.98 -20.50
C SER A 16 -23.84 -4.74 -21.20
N LEU A 17 -24.37 -3.52 -21.16
CA LEU A 17 -25.63 -3.15 -21.83
C LEU A 17 -25.41 -2.76 -23.31
N GLU A 18 -24.43 -3.36 -23.98
CA GLU A 18 -23.90 -2.90 -25.27
C GLU A 18 -24.82 -3.09 -26.49
N ARG A 19 -26.07 -3.53 -26.34
CA ARG A 19 -26.93 -3.85 -27.50
C ARG A 19 -28.34 -3.27 -27.50
N GLN A 20 -28.68 -2.31 -26.64
CA GLN A 20 -29.98 -1.63 -26.75
C GLN A 20 -29.85 -0.12 -26.78
N ALA A 21 -29.48 0.42 -27.95
CA ALA A 21 -30.11 1.57 -28.61
C ALA A 21 -29.15 2.19 -29.63
N ALA A 22 -29.63 2.30 -30.87
CA ALA A 22 -29.06 3.12 -31.94
C ALA A 22 -29.11 4.66 -31.66
N SER A 23 -29.19 5.05 -30.39
CA SER A 23 -29.31 6.44 -29.95
C SER A 23 -27.95 6.93 -29.45
N LYS A 24 -27.27 7.69 -30.31
CA LYS A 24 -26.01 8.37 -30.00
C LYS A 24 -26.23 9.37 -28.86
N ARG A 25 -25.83 9.05 -27.63
CA ARG A 25 -25.30 9.96 -26.55
C ARG A 25 -25.50 9.46 -25.11
N GLN A 26 -25.43 8.16 -24.82
CA GLN A 26 -25.18 7.71 -23.44
C GLN A 26 -23.95 6.81 -23.32
N PRO A 27 -23.16 6.95 -22.23
CA PRO A 27 -22.00 6.09 -21.98
C PRO A 27 -22.44 4.64 -21.81
N LYS A 28 -21.58 3.71 -22.24
CA LYS A 28 -21.77 2.25 -22.09
C LYS A 28 -22.06 1.91 -20.62
N GLY A 29 -23.30 1.55 -20.32
CA GLY A 29 -23.74 1.17 -18.97
C GLY A 29 -23.38 -0.28 -18.64
N TRP A 30 -23.09 -0.54 -17.37
CA TRP A 30 -22.95 -1.88 -16.82
C TRP A 30 -24.11 -2.14 -15.86
N GLU A 31 -24.75 -3.28 -15.98
CA GLU A 31 -25.79 -3.75 -15.07
C GLU A 31 -25.21 -4.80 -14.12
N LEU A 32 -25.40 -4.63 -12.81
CA LEU A 32 -25.02 -5.63 -11.81
C LEU A 32 -26.09 -6.71 -11.71
N GLN A 33 -25.86 -7.85 -12.36
CA GLN A 33 -26.83 -8.95 -12.42
C GLN A 33 -26.94 -9.73 -11.12
N ASP A 34 -25.79 -10.03 -10.49
CA ASP A 34 -25.76 -10.66 -9.17
C ASP A 34 -24.56 -10.14 -8.39
N HIS A 35 -24.65 -10.16 -7.06
CA HIS A 35 -23.55 -9.83 -6.18
C HIS A 35 -23.59 -10.64 -4.89
N LYS A 36 -22.40 -10.87 -4.31
CA LYS A 36 -22.27 -11.52 -3.02
C LYS A 36 -21.20 -10.85 -2.19
N VAL A 37 -21.55 -10.49 -0.96
CA VAL A 37 -20.57 -10.10 0.05
C VAL A 37 -20.36 -11.27 1.01
N ILE A 38 -19.15 -11.82 1.01
CA ILE A 38 -18.73 -12.88 1.92
C ILE A 38 -17.91 -12.24 3.02
N SER A 39 -18.34 -12.41 4.26
CA SER A 39 -17.54 -12.05 5.43
C SER A 39 -17.25 -13.30 6.25
N THR A 40 -16.06 -13.38 6.84
CA THR A 40 -15.73 -14.42 7.82
C THR A 40 -15.42 -13.82 9.17
N TYR A 41 -15.81 -14.56 10.21
CA TYR A 41 -15.75 -14.19 11.63
C TYR A 41 -14.33 -14.02 12.20
N ALA A 42 -13.30 -13.89 11.36
CA ALA A 42 -12.01 -13.43 11.85
C ALA A 42 -12.08 -12.03 12.51
N VAL A 43 -13.18 -11.29 12.27
CA VAL A 43 -13.33 -9.87 12.64
C VAL A 43 -14.72 -9.56 13.24
N ARG A 44 -15.22 -10.39 14.16
CA ARG A 44 -16.37 -9.99 15.01
C ARG A 44 -16.13 -10.30 16.49
N GLY A 45 -14.91 -10.00 16.95
CA GLY A 45 -14.73 -9.57 18.33
C GLY A 45 -15.06 -8.07 18.43
N LYS A 46 -15.73 -7.64 19.50
CA LYS A 46 -15.80 -6.21 19.85
C LYS A 46 -14.37 -5.67 19.90
N GLU A 47 -14.04 -4.79 18.96
CA GLU A 47 -12.81 -4.02 18.99
C GLU A 47 -12.74 -3.30 20.34
N LYS A 48 -11.78 -3.68 21.20
CA LYS A 48 -11.38 -2.80 22.30
C LYS A 48 -10.72 -1.61 21.61
N LYS A 49 -11.40 -0.46 21.64
CA LYS A 49 -10.89 0.80 21.10
C LYS A 49 -9.42 0.97 21.51
N GLY A 50 -8.55 1.13 20.51
CA GLY A 50 -7.18 1.61 20.71
C GLY A 50 -6.06 0.58 20.85
N THR A 51 -6.17 -0.66 20.31
CA THR A 51 -5.01 -1.60 20.36
C THR A 51 -4.63 -2.27 19.05
N GLY A 52 -5.42 -2.13 17.98
CA GLY A 52 -5.16 -2.82 16.69
C GLY A 52 -5.04 -4.35 16.80
N ARG A 53 -5.28 -4.95 17.98
CA ARG A 53 -5.16 -6.39 18.22
C ARG A 53 -6.53 -7.04 18.13
N PHE A 54 -6.67 -7.92 17.14
CA PHE A 54 -7.86 -8.74 16.95
C PHE A 54 -8.09 -9.67 18.15
N GLN A 55 -9.32 -9.67 18.68
CA GLN A 55 -9.78 -10.36 19.90
C GLN A 55 -9.58 -11.89 19.90
N LEU A 56 -9.26 -12.48 18.74
CA LEU A 56 -8.97 -13.91 18.56
C LEU A 56 -7.86 -14.43 19.48
N PHE A 57 -6.87 -13.61 19.82
CA PHE A 57 -5.78 -14.03 20.71
C PHE A 57 -6.20 -14.11 22.18
N GLU A 58 -7.06 -13.19 22.62
CA GLU A 58 -7.56 -13.14 24.00
C GLU A 58 -8.61 -14.22 24.26
N ASP A 59 -9.51 -14.51 23.31
CA ASP A 59 -10.50 -15.58 23.46
C ASP A 59 -9.88 -16.98 23.40
N ALA A 60 -8.84 -17.18 22.58
CA ALA A 60 -8.05 -18.41 22.60
C ALA A 60 -7.34 -18.60 23.95
N LYS A 61 -6.78 -17.52 24.50
CA LYS A 61 -6.13 -17.52 25.81
C LYS A 61 -7.13 -17.79 26.95
N LYS A 62 -8.33 -17.19 26.91
CA LYS A 62 -9.41 -17.40 27.91
C LYS A 62 -10.01 -18.80 27.90
N ARG A 63 -9.99 -19.48 26.75
CA ARG A 63 -10.46 -20.88 26.62
C ARG A 63 -9.35 -21.91 26.89
N GLY A 64 -8.22 -21.50 27.47
CA GLY A 64 -7.13 -22.42 27.85
C GLY A 64 -6.27 -22.89 26.69
N TYR A 65 -6.43 -22.34 25.47
CA TYR A 65 -5.58 -22.70 24.33
C TYR A 65 -4.26 -21.93 24.40
N GLY A 66 -3.30 -22.49 25.15
CA GLY A 66 -1.93 -21.98 25.24
C GLY A 66 -1.16 -22.20 23.94
N GLY A 67 -0.79 -21.12 23.26
CA GLY A 67 0.27 -21.15 22.25
C GLY A 67 0.00 -20.34 20.98
N ARG A 68 1.04 -19.65 20.47
CA ARG A 68 1.05 -18.96 19.16
C ARG A 68 0.64 -19.88 17.99
N SER A 69 0.79 -21.20 18.15
CA SER A 69 0.44 -22.23 17.18
C SER A 69 -1.07 -22.44 17.00
N ALA A 70 -1.88 -22.34 18.07
CA ALA A 70 -3.33 -22.54 17.99
C ALA A 70 -4.03 -21.38 17.28
N GLY A 71 -3.63 -20.13 17.55
CA GLY A 71 -4.13 -18.96 16.82
C GLY A 71 -3.76 -18.97 15.34
N ALA A 72 -2.58 -19.51 14.99
CA ALA A 72 -2.19 -19.71 13.59
C ALA A 72 -3.03 -20.80 12.89
N LYS A 73 -3.30 -21.92 13.57
CA LYS A 73 -4.21 -22.98 13.06
C LYS A 73 -5.62 -22.44 12.81
N LEU A 74 -6.16 -21.65 13.75
CA LEU A 74 -7.50 -21.04 13.59
C LEU A 74 -7.54 -20.04 12.42
N ARG A 75 -6.50 -19.22 12.24
CA ARG A 75 -6.39 -18.32 11.07
C ARG A 75 -6.35 -19.09 9.76
N ARG A 76 -5.56 -20.18 9.67
CA ARG A 76 -5.52 -21.05 8.49
C ARG A 76 -6.87 -21.70 8.21
N HIS A 77 -7.54 -22.21 9.24
CA HIS A 77 -8.87 -22.82 9.11
C HIS A 77 -9.91 -21.80 8.62
N ASN A 78 -9.92 -20.59 9.18
CA ASN A 78 -10.85 -19.53 8.76
C ASN A 78 -10.56 -19.03 7.34
N ALA A 79 -9.28 -18.91 6.97
CA ALA A 79 -8.89 -18.59 5.60
C ALA A 79 -9.37 -19.66 4.61
N LYS A 80 -9.18 -20.94 4.95
CA LYS A 80 -9.69 -22.06 4.13
C LYS A 80 -11.21 -21.96 3.92
N ARG A 81 -11.98 -21.82 5.00
CA ARG A 81 -13.45 -21.65 4.92
C ARG A 81 -13.88 -20.40 4.15
N PHE A 82 -13.11 -19.31 4.25
CA PHE A 82 -13.38 -18.09 3.50
C PHE A 82 -13.26 -18.34 1.99
N PHE A 83 -12.20 -19.02 1.57
CA PHE A 83 -12.00 -19.35 0.16
C PHE A 83 -12.96 -20.42 -0.34
N GLU A 84 -13.34 -21.40 0.47
CA GLU A 84 -14.39 -22.38 0.13
C GLU A 84 -15.71 -21.69 -0.22
N LYS A 85 -16.09 -20.64 0.53
CA LYS A 85 -17.30 -19.85 0.25
C LYS A 85 -17.19 -19.02 -1.03
N ILE A 86 -16.01 -18.47 -1.31
CA ILE A 86 -15.74 -17.73 -2.55
C ILE A 86 -15.87 -18.68 -3.75
N ASN A 87 -15.22 -19.84 -3.68
CA ASN A 87 -15.25 -20.85 -4.75
C ASN A 87 -16.66 -21.39 -4.97
N SER A 88 -17.40 -21.70 -3.91
CA SER A 88 -18.79 -22.14 -4.02
C SER A 88 -19.68 -21.12 -4.75
N LYS A 89 -19.45 -19.81 -4.56
CA LYS A 89 -20.19 -18.78 -5.30
C LYS A 89 -19.76 -18.68 -6.77
N PHE A 90 -18.48 -18.94 -7.07
CA PHE A 90 -18.03 -19.05 -8.46
C PHE A 90 -18.64 -20.27 -9.16
N ASP A 91 -18.77 -21.41 -8.49
CA ASP A 91 -19.40 -22.60 -9.04
C ASP A 91 -20.90 -22.36 -9.33
N GLU A 92 -21.60 -21.70 -8.40
CA GLU A 92 -22.99 -21.26 -8.56
C GLU A 92 -23.16 -20.35 -9.78
N TRP A 93 -22.31 -19.32 -9.92
CA TRP A 93 -22.33 -18.43 -11.08
C TRP A 93 -21.93 -19.12 -12.37
N GLY A 94 -20.99 -20.06 -12.33
CA GLY A 94 -20.64 -20.87 -13.49
C GLY A 94 -21.83 -21.69 -13.99
N LEU A 95 -22.67 -22.22 -13.09
CA LEU A 95 -23.91 -22.91 -13.45
C LEU A 95 -24.95 -21.95 -14.04
N GLU A 96 -25.17 -20.78 -13.43
CA GLU A 96 -26.14 -19.80 -13.93
C GLU A 96 -25.74 -19.24 -15.30
N LEU A 97 -24.46 -18.94 -15.51
CA LEU A 97 -23.94 -18.51 -16.82
C LEU A 97 -24.12 -19.61 -17.88
N ARG A 98 -23.88 -20.89 -17.53
CA ARG A 98 -24.15 -22.03 -18.42
C ARG A 98 -25.64 -22.18 -18.73
N ARG A 99 -26.52 -21.89 -17.77
CA ARG A 99 -27.98 -21.90 -17.96
C ARG A 99 -28.42 -20.79 -18.92
N LEU A 100 -27.99 -19.56 -18.67
CA LEU A 100 -28.27 -18.40 -19.51
C LEU A 100 -27.72 -18.56 -20.94
N TRP A 101 -26.60 -19.28 -21.12
CA TRP A 101 -26.04 -19.56 -22.45
C TRP A 101 -26.65 -20.77 -23.16
N LYS A 102 -27.24 -21.75 -22.46
CA LYS A 102 -28.04 -22.80 -23.14
C LYS A 102 -29.27 -22.23 -23.85
N GLU A 103 -29.71 -21.04 -23.46
CA GLU A 103 -30.79 -20.31 -24.13
C GLU A 103 -30.29 -19.53 -25.37
N ASP A 104 -28.97 -19.51 -25.64
CA ASP A 104 -28.34 -18.86 -26.80
C ASP A 104 -27.21 -19.74 -27.42
N PRO A 105 -27.55 -20.64 -28.36
CA PRO A 105 -26.64 -21.66 -28.91
C PRO A 105 -25.38 -21.12 -29.61
N GLU A 106 -25.37 -19.86 -30.04
CA GLU A 106 -24.20 -19.28 -30.72
C GLU A 106 -23.04 -18.96 -29.76
N ALA A 107 -23.27 -18.97 -28.45
CA ALA A 107 -22.26 -18.61 -27.44
C ALA A 107 -21.39 -19.79 -26.95
N GLU A 108 -21.71 -21.04 -27.33
CA GLU A 108 -21.16 -22.26 -26.71
C GLU A 108 -19.67 -22.52 -27.03
N GLY A 109 -19.15 -21.96 -28.13
CA GLY A 109 -17.76 -22.15 -28.58
C GLY A 109 -16.68 -21.50 -27.70
N ALA A 110 -17.03 -20.58 -26.80
CA ALA A 110 -16.07 -19.73 -26.07
C ALA A 110 -15.73 -20.21 -24.63
N VAL A 111 -16.29 -21.32 -24.15
CA VAL A 111 -16.44 -21.56 -22.68
C VAL A 111 -15.34 -22.42 -22.04
N ARG A 112 -14.37 -23.00 -22.77
CA ARG A 112 -13.24 -23.67 -22.12
C ARG A 112 -12.17 -22.67 -21.67
N GLY A 113 -12.26 -22.24 -20.41
CA GLY A 113 -11.11 -21.72 -19.66
C GLY A 113 -11.05 -20.23 -19.36
N TRP A 114 -12.18 -19.54 -19.12
CA TRP A 114 -12.13 -18.12 -18.74
C TRP A 114 -11.62 -17.89 -17.31
N PRO A 115 -10.49 -17.18 -17.11
CA PRO A 115 -10.16 -16.58 -15.81
C PRO A 115 -11.08 -15.38 -15.53
N PRO A 116 -11.21 -14.95 -14.27
CA PRO A 116 -11.89 -13.70 -13.92
C PRO A 116 -11.31 -12.51 -14.70
N THR A 117 -12.17 -11.75 -15.37
CA THR A 117 -11.78 -10.63 -16.27
C THR A 117 -11.17 -9.44 -15.52
N ALA A 118 -11.43 -9.32 -14.22
CA ALA A 118 -10.81 -8.31 -13.34
C ALA A 118 -10.85 -8.74 -11.87
N VAL A 119 -9.68 -8.76 -11.21
CA VAL A 119 -9.53 -9.00 -9.77
C VAL A 119 -8.83 -7.78 -9.16
N PHE A 120 -9.49 -7.12 -8.22
CA PHE A 120 -8.92 -5.98 -7.51
C PHE A 120 -8.64 -6.38 -6.06
N PHE A 121 -7.42 -6.12 -5.61
CA PHE A 121 -6.97 -6.40 -4.25
C PHE A 121 -6.93 -5.10 -3.44
N ALA A 122 -7.69 -5.04 -2.36
CA ALA A 122 -7.59 -4.00 -1.35
C ALA A 122 -7.02 -4.62 -0.07
N GLY A 123 -5.69 -4.86 -0.03
CA GLY A 123 -5.02 -5.39 1.17
C GLY A 123 -3.73 -6.18 0.93
N ASP A 124 -3.29 -6.85 2.01
CA ASP A 124 -1.98 -7.53 2.21
C ASP A 124 -1.54 -8.46 1.05
N LEU A 125 -0.33 -8.23 0.53
CA LEU A 125 0.37 -9.00 -0.51
C LEU A 125 0.49 -10.50 -0.21
N ARG A 126 0.45 -10.92 1.06
CA ARG A 126 0.48 -12.35 1.46
C ARG A 126 -0.77 -13.11 1.06
N LEU A 127 -1.94 -12.45 1.06
CA LEU A 127 -3.22 -13.03 0.62
C LEU A 127 -3.20 -13.34 -0.90
N ARG A 128 -2.56 -12.47 -1.69
CA ARG A 128 -2.34 -12.68 -3.13
C ARG A 128 -1.52 -13.94 -3.40
N ARG A 129 -0.44 -14.18 -2.64
CA ARG A 129 0.40 -15.39 -2.80
C ARG A 129 -0.36 -16.68 -2.47
N MET A 130 -1.21 -16.67 -1.44
CA MET A 130 -2.02 -17.84 -1.07
C MET A 130 -3.05 -18.20 -2.16
N LEU A 131 -3.64 -17.19 -2.81
CA LEU A 131 -4.58 -17.39 -3.92
C LEU A 131 -3.90 -17.98 -5.15
N LEU A 132 -2.72 -17.48 -5.51
CA LEU A 132 -1.95 -17.98 -6.64
C LEU A 132 -1.44 -19.41 -6.43
N ALA A 133 -1.13 -19.78 -5.18
CA ALA A 133 -0.70 -21.14 -4.83
C ALA A 133 -1.87 -22.15 -4.75
N GLY A 134 -3.10 -21.70 -4.49
CA GLY A 134 -4.29 -22.56 -4.41
C GLY A 134 -5.01 -22.79 -5.74
N ALA A 135 -4.72 -21.98 -6.77
CA ALA A 135 -5.39 -22.00 -8.07
C ALA A 135 -4.83 -23.07 -9.05
N GLY A 136 -4.44 -24.25 -8.56
CA GLY A 136 -3.87 -25.36 -9.33
C GLY A 136 -4.80 -26.01 -10.37
N VAL A 137 -5.82 -25.31 -10.87
CA VAL A 137 -6.78 -25.77 -11.89
C VAL A 137 -6.98 -24.72 -13.00
N MET A 138 -6.02 -23.83 -13.24
CA MET A 138 -6.00 -22.99 -14.45
C MET A 138 -4.87 -23.43 -15.37
N SER A 139 -5.20 -23.89 -16.58
CA SER A 139 -4.22 -24.40 -17.55
C SER A 139 -3.27 -23.30 -18.01
N GLN A 140 -2.01 -23.68 -18.29
CA GLN A 140 -0.94 -22.82 -18.82
C GLN A 140 -1.34 -21.98 -20.06
N GLU A 141 -2.37 -22.40 -20.79
CA GLU A 141 -2.89 -21.73 -22.00
C GLU A 141 -3.55 -20.38 -21.71
N ALA A 142 -4.32 -20.27 -20.62
CA ALA A 142 -4.94 -19.00 -20.22
C ALA A 142 -3.89 -17.92 -19.89
N PHE A 143 -2.68 -18.35 -19.49
CA PHE A 143 -1.57 -17.46 -19.17
C PHE A 143 -0.84 -16.93 -20.43
N ARG A 144 -0.80 -17.71 -21.52
CA ARG A 144 -0.17 -17.29 -22.79
C ARG A 144 -1.02 -16.25 -23.53
N SER A 145 -2.35 -16.40 -23.51
CA SER A 145 -3.26 -15.45 -24.17
C SER A 145 -3.29 -14.07 -23.50
N LEU A 146 -3.08 -14.00 -22.18
CA LEU A 146 -3.02 -12.73 -21.44
C LEU A 146 -1.72 -11.94 -21.69
N ALA A 147 -0.62 -12.65 -22.01
CA ALA A 147 0.65 -12.03 -22.38
C ALA A 147 0.61 -11.47 -23.81
N ALA A 148 0.04 -12.22 -24.76
CA ALA A 148 -0.07 -11.80 -26.17
C ALA A 148 -0.95 -10.57 -26.39
N TYR A 149 -2.01 -10.39 -25.59
CA TYR A 149 -2.91 -9.22 -25.71
C TYR A 149 -2.23 -7.89 -25.28
N ASN A 150 -1.25 -7.95 -24.37
CA ASN A 150 -0.53 -6.76 -23.90
C ASN A 150 0.54 -6.27 -24.89
N ASP A 151 1.08 -7.16 -25.74
CA ASP A 151 2.08 -6.79 -26.75
C ASP A 151 1.46 -6.10 -27.97
N VAL A 152 0.25 -6.50 -28.39
CA VAL A 152 -0.45 -5.90 -29.54
C VAL A 152 -0.90 -4.46 -29.27
N SER A 153 -1.11 -4.08 -28.01
CA SER A 153 -1.47 -2.70 -27.64
C SER A 153 -0.28 -1.73 -27.62
N ARG A 154 0.97 -2.21 -27.75
CA ARG A 154 2.18 -1.38 -27.71
C ARG A 154 2.77 -1.05 -29.10
N SER A 155 2.38 -1.74 -30.16
CA SER A 155 3.00 -1.60 -31.49
C SER A 155 2.39 -0.50 -32.39
N ASN A 156 1.39 0.25 -31.94
CA ASN A 156 0.74 1.32 -32.75
C ASN A 156 1.27 2.74 -32.46
N ALA A 157 2.59 2.93 -32.37
CA ALA A 157 3.21 4.26 -32.35
C ALA A 157 4.09 4.45 -33.61
N LEU A 158 3.70 5.42 -34.45
CA LEU A 158 4.37 5.81 -35.69
C LEU A 158 5.79 6.38 -35.44
N PRO A 159 6.77 6.18 -36.36
CA PRO A 159 8.12 6.70 -36.21
C PRO A 159 8.23 8.15 -36.72
N SER A 160 8.82 9.03 -35.89
CA SER A 160 9.22 10.39 -36.29
C SER A 160 10.54 10.35 -37.07
N LYS A 161 10.53 10.94 -38.27
CA LYS A 161 11.68 11.21 -39.14
C LYS A 161 12.76 12.01 -38.41
N ALA A 162 14.00 11.51 -38.42
CA ALA A 162 15.19 12.30 -38.10
C ALA A 162 15.75 12.91 -39.40
N VAL A 163 15.98 14.22 -39.38
CA VAL A 163 16.76 14.98 -40.36
C VAL A 163 18.14 15.16 -39.74
N THR A 164 19.19 14.68 -40.39
CA THR A 164 20.59 14.96 -40.05
C THR A 164 21.34 15.34 -41.30
N ASP A 165 21.72 16.61 -41.39
CA ASP A 165 22.76 17.12 -42.29
C ASP A 165 24.00 17.46 -41.46
N GLY A 166 25.19 17.21 -42.03
CA GLY A 166 26.38 18.03 -41.77
C GLY A 166 27.55 17.40 -41.01
N LEU A 167 28.35 16.58 -41.71
CA LEU A 167 29.77 16.26 -41.47
C LEU A 167 30.68 17.53 -41.57
N PRO A 168 31.94 17.55 -41.05
CA PRO A 168 33.11 16.78 -41.56
C PRO A 168 33.99 16.13 -40.47
N SER A 169 34.42 14.87 -40.59
CA SER A 169 35.56 14.33 -41.36
C SER A 169 36.94 14.83 -40.90
N VAL A 170 37.63 14.03 -40.07
CA VAL A 170 39.10 13.93 -40.01
C VAL A 170 39.48 12.46 -39.91
N SER A 171 40.51 12.10 -40.67
CA SER A 171 40.95 10.77 -41.10
C SER A 171 42.21 10.28 -40.36
N ALA A 172 42.54 9.00 -40.62
CA ALA A 172 43.76 8.24 -40.32
C ALA A 172 43.83 7.59 -38.91
N SER A 173 44.32 6.35 -38.72
CA SER A 173 45.14 5.47 -39.56
C SER A 173 44.97 4.00 -39.14
N MET A 174 45.14 3.10 -40.11
CA MET A 174 45.03 1.64 -40.03
C MET A 174 46.26 0.99 -39.38
N LYS A 175 46.05 -0.17 -38.72
CA LYS A 175 46.99 -1.30 -38.73
C LYS A 175 46.22 -2.63 -38.79
N THR A 176 46.33 -3.27 -39.95
CA THR A 176 46.18 -4.71 -40.25
C THR A 176 47.27 -5.47 -39.45
N GLU A 177 47.15 -6.73 -39.00
CA GLU A 177 47.06 -8.03 -39.70
C GLU A 177 47.45 -9.05 -38.57
N GLN A 178 46.85 -10.23 -38.36
CA GLN A 178 47.02 -11.48 -39.11
C GLN A 178 46.08 -12.55 -38.53
N SER A 179 45.41 -13.29 -39.41
CA SER A 179 44.73 -14.55 -39.14
C SER A 179 45.67 -15.72 -39.45
N VAL A 180 45.62 -16.78 -38.65
CA VAL A 180 46.34 -18.04 -38.90
C VAL A 180 45.30 -19.16 -39.01
N THR A 181 45.38 -19.89 -40.12
CA THR A 181 44.61 -21.08 -40.48
C THR A 181 45.13 -22.35 -39.78
N PRO A 182 44.30 -23.41 -39.64
CA PRO A 182 44.69 -24.66 -39.01
C PRO A 182 45.27 -25.65 -40.04
N SER A 183 46.28 -26.42 -39.60
CA SER A 183 46.76 -27.59 -40.33
C SER A 183 46.75 -28.78 -39.39
N ALA A 184 46.14 -29.87 -39.87
CA ALA A 184 46.05 -31.16 -39.21
C ALA A 184 47.04 -32.11 -39.86
N GLU A 185 47.77 -32.90 -39.08
CA GLU A 185 48.24 -34.25 -39.42
C GLU A 185 48.64 -35.02 -38.12
N PRO A 186 48.70 -36.37 -38.16
CA PRO A 186 48.42 -37.23 -37.00
C PRO A 186 49.66 -37.82 -36.28
N ASP A 187 49.40 -38.24 -35.03
CA ASP A 187 50.04 -39.22 -34.13
C ASP A 187 51.47 -39.76 -34.43
N PRO A 188 52.30 -39.92 -33.37
CA PRO A 188 52.37 -41.27 -32.79
C PRO A 188 52.45 -41.31 -31.25
N SER A 189 51.58 -42.13 -30.67
CA SER A 189 51.83 -43.08 -29.57
C SER A 189 53.13 -42.91 -28.76
N PHE A 190 53.01 -42.27 -27.59
CA PHE A 190 53.96 -42.43 -26.47
C PHE A 190 53.22 -42.93 -25.22
N ASN A 191 53.62 -44.12 -24.77
CA ASN A 191 53.27 -44.67 -23.46
C ASN A 191 53.84 -43.77 -22.35
N LEU A 192 52.98 -43.08 -21.61
CA LEU A 192 53.33 -42.42 -20.36
C LEU A 192 52.55 -43.06 -19.21
N LEU A 193 53.32 -43.45 -18.20
CA LEU A 193 52.92 -43.95 -16.88
C LEU A 193 51.81 -43.08 -16.25
N PRO A 194 50.90 -43.64 -15.43
CA PRO A 194 49.93 -42.85 -14.69
C PRO A 194 50.68 -41.96 -13.70
N SER A 195 50.84 -40.68 -14.04
CA SER A 195 51.27 -39.66 -13.10
C SER A 195 50.32 -39.72 -11.91
N LEU A 196 50.86 -39.98 -10.72
CA LEU A 196 50.17 -39.83 -9.44
C LEU A 196 49.59 -38.41 -9.39
N SER A 197 48.32 -38.27 -9.79
CA SER A 197 47.52 -37.09 -9.59
C SER A 197 47.51 -36.88 -8.08
N SER A 198 48.34 -35.94 -7.62
CA SER A 198 48.24 -35.38 -6.29
C SER A 198 46.81 -34.87 -6.19
N LYS A 199 45.96 -35.60 -5.44
CA LYS A 199 44.61 -35.15 -5.12
C LYS A 199 44.78 -33.80 -4.42
N GLU A 200 44.55 -32.71 -5.16
CA GLU A 200 44.45 -31.37 -4.59
C GLU A 200 43.48 -31.50 -3.40
N SER A 201 43.96 -31.18 -2.21
CA SER A 201 43.14 -31.31 -1.01
C SER A 201 42.04 -30.25 -1.09
N GLU A 202 40.81 -30.65 -1.40
CA GLU A 202 39.67 -29.75 -1.33
C GLU A 202 39.27 -29.56 0.14
N ALA A 203 39.02 -28.31 0.53
CA ALA A 203 38.44 -27.99 1.83
C ALA A 203 37.12 -27.24 1.68
N GLU A 204 36.19 -27.49 2.59
CA GLU A 204 34.89 -26.86 2.60
C GLU A 204 34.84 -25.76 3.66
N VAL A 205 34.65 -24.50 3.25
CA VAL A 205 34.44 -23.37 4.18
C VAL A 205 32.95 -23.27 4.50
N LEU A 206 32.57 -23.50 5.76
CA LEU A 206 31.19 -23.37 6.25
C LEU A 206 31.00 -22.03 6.96
N ASN A 207 30.02 -21.23 6.52
CA ASN A 207 29.61 -20.03 7.25
C ASN A 207 28.64 -20.39 8.38
N ASP A 208 29.20 -20.59 9.58
CA ASP A 208 28.46 -20.80 10.83
C ASP A 208 28.11 -19.51 11.59
N LEU A 209 28.32 -18.34 10.96
CA LEU A 209 27.92 -17.05 11.49
C LEU A 209 26.52 -16.67 10.98
N GLU A 210 25.77 -15.87 11.75
CA GLU A 210 24.47 -15.32 11.36
C GLU A 210 24.63 -14.03 10.52
N ALA A 211 25.74 -13.89 9.80
CA ALA A 211 26.05 -12.76 8.94
C ALA A 211 26.66 -13.23 7.62
N ALA A 212 26.48 -12.46 6.54
CA ALA A 212 27.17 -12.73 5.28
C ALA A 212 28.68 -12.49 5.44
N ILE A 213 29.48 -13.45 4.96
CA ILE A 213 30.94 -13.33 4.89
C ILE A 213 31.38 -13.32 3.42
N GLU A 214 32.57 -12.78 3.17
CA GLU A 214 33.25 -12.97 1.90
C GLU A 214 34.41 -13.93 2.12
N VAL A 215 34.56 -14.90 1.23
CA VAL A 215 35.65 -15.87 1.20
C VAL A 215 36.50 -15.59 -0.04
N GLN A 216 37.80 -15.39 0.15
CA GLN A 216 38.74 -15.21 -0.96
C GLN A 216 39.05 -16.58 -1.58
N SER A 217 38.78 -16.71 -2.89
CA SER A 217 39.06 -17.89 -3.71
C SER A 217 39.81 -17.40 -4.96
N GLY A 218 41.14 -17.59 -4.96
CA GLY A 218 42.06 -16.93 -5.89
C GLY A 218 42.01 -15.41 -5.76
N ASP A 219 41.88 -14.71 -6.90
CA ASP A 219 41.80 -13.24 -6.95
C ASP A 219 40.39 -12.69 -6.69
N THR A 220 39.41 -13.55 -6.43
CA THR A 220 38.00 -13.16 -6.31
C THR A 220 37.45 -13.39 -4.91
N TRP A 221 36.62 -12.46 -4.45
CA TRP A 221 35.85 -12.60 -3.23
C TRP A 221 34.46 -13.14 -3.55
N LYS A 222 34.11 -14.29 -2.97
CA LYS A 222 32.77 -14.90 -3.09
C LYS A 222 31.98 -14.69 -1.81
N VAL A 223 30.72 -14.28 -1.94
CA VAL A 223 29.83 -14.10 -0.78
C VAL A 223 29.33 -15.47 -0.33
N LEU A 224 29.48 -15.76 0.95
CA LEU A 224 28.95 -16.95 1.59
C LEU A 224 27.93 -16.54 2.65
N TYR A 225 26.66 -16.88 2.42
CA TYR A 225 25.56 -16.56 3.32
C TYR A 225 25.48 -17.53 4.52
N PRO A 226 24.77 -17.16 5.60
CA PRO A 226 24.62 -18.01 6.78
C PRO A 226 24.17 -19.44 6.45
N GLY A 227 24.85 -20.42 7.03
CA GLY A 227 24.55 -21.85 6.88
C GLY A 227 24.91 -22.45 5.52
N ARG A 228 25.60 -21.71 4.65
CA ARG A 228 26.13 -22.22 3.37
C ARG A 228 27.59 -22.58 3.48
N SER A 229 28.02 -23.44 2.56
CA SER A 229 29.41 -23.82 2.39
C SER A 229 29.96 -23.50 1.00
N LEU A 230 31.28 -23.35 0.91
CA LEU A 230 32.03 -23.11 -0.32
C LEU A 230 33.28 -23.99 -0.35
N THR A 231 33.41 -24.81 -1.38
CA THR A 231 34.64 -25.58 -1.62
C THR A 231 35.76 -24.66 -2.13
N VAL A 232 36.92 -24.74 -1.50
CA VAL A 232 38.14 -24.02 -1.85
C VAL A 232 39.28 -25.01 -2.07
N ARG A 233 40.18 -24.71 -3.01
CA ARG A 233 41.36 -25.54 -3.28
C ARG A 233 42.39 -25.35 -2.15
N GLY A 234 42.94 -26.44 -1.64
CA GLY A 234 43.68 -26.47 -0.37
C GLY A 234 45.15 -26.07 -0.43
N ASP A 235 45.64 -25.66 -1.59
CA ASP A 235 47.06 -25.31 -1.74
C ASP A 235 47.34 -23.86 -1.29
N GLU A 236 46.29 -23.07 -0.98
CA GLU A 236 46.39 -21.65 -0.62
C GLU A 236 45.79 -21.33 0.76
N SER A 237 46.35 -20.30 1.41
CA SER A 237 45.74 -19.72 2.61
C SER A 237 44.40 -19.07 2.26
N VAL A 238 43.33 -19.47 2.92
CA VAL A 238 41.99 -18.92 2.67
C VAL A 238 41.78 -17.71 3.56
N LYS A 239 41.38 -16.58 2.98
CA LYS A 239 41.00 -15.37 3.72
C LYS A 239 39.49 -15.23 3.78
N VAL A 240 38.97 -14.85 4.94
CA VAL A 240 37.56 -14.50 5.14
C VAL A 240 37.45 -13.11 5.74
N ARG A 241 36.34 -12.42 5.45
CA ARG A 241 35.99 -11.17 6.13
C ARG A 241 34.49 -11.00 6.23
N LEU A 242 34.03 -10.23 7.22
CA LEU A 242 32.63 -9.85 7.28
C LEU A 242 32.27 -8.93 6.10
N ARG A 243 31.18 -9.22 5.41
CA ARG A 243 30.73 -8.44 4.23
C ARG A 243 30.40 -6.99 4.60
N GLU A 244 29.81 -6.76 5.78
CA GLU A 244 29.44 -5.42 6.23
C GLU A 244 30.60 -4.65 6.83
N VAL A 245 31.60 -5.36 7.36
CA VAL A 245 32.72 -4.78 8.09
C VAL A 245 34.03 -5.43 7.61
N PRO A 246 34.54 -5.06 6.42
CA PRO A 246 35.66 -5.76 5.79
C PRO A 246 36.96 -5.79 6.59
N HIS A 247 37.12 -4.90 7.58
CA HIS A 247 38.27 -4.89 8.48
C HIS A 247 38.23 -6.00 9.55
N ILE A 248 37.06 -6.61 9.78
CA ILE A 248 36.94 -7.84 10.58
C ILE A 248 37.22 -9.00 9.62
N SER A 249 38.49 -9.42 9.57
CA SER A 249 38.98 -10.47 8.67
C SER A 249 39.84 -11.49 9.39
N GLY A 250 39.90 -12.69 8.84
CA GLY A 250 40.69 -13.81 9.34
C GLY A 250 41.32 -14.61 8.20
N THR A 251 42.39 -15.34 8.50
CA THR A 251 43.09 -16.19 7.54
C THR A 251 43.34 -17.56 8.13
N CYS A 252 43.14 -18.62 7.34
CA CYS A 252 43.36 -19.99 7.77
C CYS A 252 44.23 -20.72 6.74
N SER A 253 45.20 -21.51 7.21
CA SER A 253 45.88 -22.48 6.35
C SER A 253 44.99 -23.70 6.22
N VAL A 254 44.82 -24.22 5.00
CA VAL A 254 43.90 -25.33 4.76
C VAL A 254 44.49 -26.61 5.34
N SER A 255 43.99 -27.02 6.50
CA SER A 255 44.34 -28.29 7.15
C SER A 255 43.06 -29.01 7.58
N GLY A 256 42.54 -29.89 6.72
CA GLY A 256 41.36 -30.71 6.99
C GLY A 256 40.14 -30.41 6.10
N ALA A 257 39.10 -31.22 6.25
CA ALA A 257 37.97 -31.26 5.32
C ALA A 257 36.95 -30.11 5.49
N ALA A 258 36.77 -29.57 6.71
CA ALA A 258 35.75 -28.54 6.96
C ALA A 258 36.30 -27.39 7.83
N LEU A 259 36.26 -26.17 7.30
CA LEU A 259 36.70 -24.93 7.94
C LEU A 259 35.47 -24.13 8.39
N HIS A 260 35.24 -24.03 9.70
CA HIS A 260 34.15 -23.24 10.26
C HIS A 260 34.56 -21.77 10.34
N ALA A 261 33.80 -20.86 9.72
CA ALA A 261 34.12 -19.43 9.69
C ALA A 261 34.45 -18.87 11.08
N ALA A 262 33.66 -19.19 12.10
CA ALA A 262 33.82 -18.67 13.45
C ALA A 262 34.99 -19.28 14.25
N ARG A 263 35.59 -20.39 13.81
CA ARG A 263 36.62 -21.13 14.57
C ARG A 263 37.95 -21.26 13.83
N SER A 264 37.90 -21.45 12.52
CA SER A 264 39.07 -21.81 11.71
C SER A 264 39.90 -20.60 11.29
N PHE A 265 39.32 -19.40 11.21
CA PHE A 265 39.98 -18.20 10.66
C PHE A 265 40.61 -17.29 11.73
N GLY A 266 41.11 -17.90 12.79
CA GLY A 266 41.68 -17.22 13.95
C GLY A 266 40.64 -16.85 15.00
N GLU A 267 41.04 -16.95 16.27
CA GLU A 267 40.17 -16.67 17.42
C GLU A 267 39.58 -15.25 17.36
N LYS A 268 40.42 -14.29 16.93
CA LYS A 268 40.04 -12.89 16.78
C LYS A 268 38.89 -12.67 15.78
N PHE A 269 38.93 -13.30 14.60
CA PHE A 269 37.87 -13.11 13.61
C PHE A 269 36.52 -13.59 14.15
N GLY A 270 36.49 -14.80 14.73
CA GLY A 270 35.28 -15.37 15.30
C GLY A 270 34.72 -14.56 16.47
N SER A 271 35.58 -14.06 17.36
CA SER A 271 35.17 -13.22 18.49
C SER A 271 34.65 -11.86 18.03
N ASP A 272 35.38 -11.18 17.14
CA ASP A 272 35.04 -9.85 16.65
C ASP A 272 33.74 -9.88 15.84
N ALA A 273 33.56 -10.90 15.00
CA ALA A 273 32.33 -11.09 14.24
C ALA A 273 31.11 -11.32 15.14
N LYS A 274 31.24 -12.16 16.19
CA LYS A 274 30.18 -12.38 17.17
C LYS A 274 29.87 -11.12 17.97
N GLN A 275 30.89 -10.39 18.40
CA GLN A 275 30.72 -9.14 19.14
C GLN A 275 29.99 -8.10 18.29
N TRP A 276 30.36 -7.98 17.01
CA TRP A 276 29.68 -7.09 16.07
C TRP A 276 28.20 -7.47 15.88
N MET A 277 27.87 -8.75 15.63
CA MET A 277 26.48 -9.20 15.50
C MET A 277 25.66 -8.97 16.77
N GLN A 278 26.25 -9.17 17.95
CA GLN A 278 25.58 -8.89 19.23
C GLN A 278 25.32 -7.40 19.44
N LYS A 279 26.29 -6.55 19.06
CA LYS A 279 26.14 -5.09 19.10
C LYS A 279 24.99 -4.66 18.18
N GLU A 280 24.97 -5.14 16.95
CA GLU A 280 23.93 -4.81 15.97
C GLU A 280 22.53 -5.25 16.45
N ARG A 281 22.38 -6.47 16.99
CA ARG A 281 21.10 -6.91 17.57
C ARG A 281 20.65 -6.04 18.73
N ARG A 282 21.59 -5.63 19.60
CA ARG A 282 21.29 -4.74 20.73
C ARG A 282 20.80 -3.38 20.23
N GLU A 283 21.47 -2.81 19.23
CA GLU A 283 21.09 -1.53 18.62
C GLU A 283 19.72 -1.62 17.94
N ALA A 284 19.45 -2.68 17.18
CA ALA A 284 18.14 -2.89 16.55
C ALA A 284 17.00 -3.09 17.58
N LEU A 285 17.27 -3.77 18.70
CA LEU A 285 16.32 -3.90 19.82
C LEU A 285 16.06 -2.56 20.51
N LEU A 286 17.09 -1.73 20.69
CA LEU A 286 16.95 -0.39 21.25
C LEU A 286 16.12 0.51 20.33
N GLU A 287 16.44 0.55 19.03
CA GLU A 287 15.72 1.38 18.07
C GLU A 287 14.26 0.93 17.89
N SER A 288 14.00 -0.39 17.83
CA SER A 288 12.62 -0.90 17.78
C SER A 288 11.82 -0.55 19.05
N SER A 289 12.47 -0.52 20.21
CA SER A 289 11.86 -0.08 21.48
C SER A 289 11.58 1.42 21.46
N GLN A 290 12.50 2.24 20.94
CA GLN A 290 12.31 3.68 20.79
C GLN A 290 11.20 4.02 19.79
N ARG A 291 11.12 3.32 18.65
CA ARG A 291 10.02 3.46 17.68
C ARG A 291 8.68 3.13 18.30
N ARG A 292 8.62 2.06 19.10
CA ARG A 292 7.39 1.72 19.82
C ARG A 292 6.99 2.83 20.79
N ARG A 293 7.93 3.41 21.55
CA ARG A 293 7.64 4.56 22.43
C ARG A 293 7.15 5.78 21.64
N ARG A 294 7.77 6.12 20.51
CA ARG A 294 7.33 7.21 19.63
C ARG A 294 5.91 6.97 19.11
N GLN A 295 5.60 5.74 18.71
CA GLN A 295 4.26 5.37 18.27
C GLN A 295 3.24 5.44 19.41
N GLU A 296 3.58 4.91 20.60
CA GLU A 296 2.73 4.98 21.80
C GLU A 296 2.46 6.43 22.22
N GLN A 297 3.47 7.31 22.13
CA GLN A 297 3.31 8.75 22.38
C GLN A 297 2.36 9.40 21.35
N LEU A 298 2.52 9.09 20.06
CA LEU A 298 1.63 9.61 19.01
C LEU A 298 0.19 9.11 19.21
N GLU A 299 0.01 7.83 19.53
CA GLU A 299 -1.29 7.24 19.83
C GLU A 299 -1.92 7.87 21.07
N ALA A 300 -1.13 8.16 22.12
CA ALA A 300 -1.61 8.86 23.31
C ALA A 300 -2.08 10.30 23.01
N VAL A 301 -1.31 11.04 22.19
CA VAL A 301 -1.71 12.39 21.73
C VAL A 301 -3.01 12.33 20.94
N VAL A 302 -3.15 11.38 20.01
CA VAL A 302 -4.38 11.20 19.23
C VAL A 302 -5.56 10.80 20.13
N ALA A 303 -5.35 9.91 21.10
CA ALA A 303 -6.39 9.49 22.04
C ALA A 303 -6.86 10.64 22.94
N GLN A 304 -5.94 11.47 23.43
CA GLN A 304 -6.25 12.66 24.22
C GLN A 304 -7.09 13.68 23.42
N MET A 305 -6.81 13.84 22.12
CA MET A 305 -7.63 14.67 21.22
C MET A 305 -9.05 14.11 21.00
N GLN A 306 -9.27 12.81 21.20
CA GLN A 306 -10.58 12.18 21.04
C GLN A 306 -11.41 12.22 22.33
N THR A 307 -10.78 12.12 23.50
CA THR A 307 -11.49 12.07 24.79
C THR A 307 -11.92 13.44 25.31
N SER A 308 -11.33 14.52 24.80
CA SER A 308 -11.77 15.90 25.09
C SER A 308 -13.12 16.27 24.45
N GLY A 309 -13.66 15.45 23.54
CA GLY A 309 -15.03 15.57 23.02
C GLY A 309 -16.07 14.86 23.90
N GLY A 310 -16.42 15.44 25.05
CA GLY A 310 -17.32 14.83 26.04
C GLY A 310 -18.81 14.74 25.63
N ARG A 311 -19.49 13.66 26.06
CA ARG A 311 -20.79 13.69 26.77
C ARG A 311 -21.34 12.30 27.14
N SER A 312 -21.84 12.24 28.36
CA SER A 312 -22.25 11.08 29.16
C SER A 312 -23.79 10.86 29.20
N SER A 313 -24.13 9.64 29.62
CA SER A 313 -25.36 9.16 30.31
C SER A 313 -26.75 9.13 29.64
N LEU A 314 -27.05 9.80 28.53
CA LEU A 314 -28.40 9.70 27.92
C LEU A 314 -28.65 8.44 27.06
N ARG A 315 -27.58 7.69 26.73
CA ARG A 315 -27.62 6.62 25.71
C ARG A 315 -28.33 5.33 26.14
N GLY A 316 -28.42 5.03 27.44
CA GLY A 316 -28.94 3.74 27.91
C GLY A 316 -30.45 3.58 27.73
N ARG A 317 -31.22 4.65 27.93
CA ARG A 317 -32.70 4.60 27.85
C ARG A 317 -33.21 4.86 26.42
N PHE A 318 -32.50 5.68 25.65
CA PHE A 318 -32.82 5.94 24.25
C PHE A 318 -32.52 4.73 23.33
N ALA A 319 -31.48 3.94 23.65
CA ALA A 319 -31.11 2.76 22.87
C ALA A 319 -32.19 1.65 22.88
N MET A 320 -32.96 1.52 23.96
CA MET A 320 -34.00 0.50 24.07
C MET A 320 -35.26 0.87 23.27
N TYR A 321 -35.66 2.15 23.29
CA TYR A 321 -36.79 2.63 22.48
C TYR A 321 -36.45 2.60 20.98
N ILE A 322 -35.21 2.96 20.64
CA ILE A 322 -34.66 2.81 19.29
C ILE A 322 -34.68 1.33 18.85
N ALA A 323 -34.30 0.39 19.72
CA ALA A 323 -34.19 -1.02 19.36
C ALA A 323 -35.52 -1.67 18.93
N ILE A 324 -36.67 -1.12 19.31
CA ILE A 324 -38.00 -1.68 18.96
C ILE A 324 -38.70 -0.83 17.89
N ALA A 325 -38.64 0.50 18.01
CA ALA A 325 -39.31 1.38 17.05
C ALA A 325 -38.59 1.45 15.70
N ILE A 326 -37.24 1.42 15.70
CA ILE A 326 -36.46 1.52 14.46
C ILE A 326 -36.64 0.30 13.55
N PRO A 327 -36.62 -0.97 14.01
CA PRO A 327 -36.85 -2.10 13.11
C PRO A 327 -38.20 -2.05 12.41
N ILE A 328 -39.26 -1.60 13.09
CA ILE A 328 -40.61 -1.50 12.52
C ILE A 328 -40.66 -0.36 11.47
N LEU A 329 -40.09 0.80 11.81
CA LEU A 329 -39.99 1.93 10.86
C LEU A 329 -39.04 1.63 9.69
N VAL A 330 -37.96 0.88 9.91
CA VAL A 330 -37.00 0.45 8.87
C VAL A 330 -37.64 -0.60 7.97
N ALA A 331 -38.43 -1.53 8.50
CA ALA A 331 -39.19 -2.47 7.68
C ALA A 331 -40.19 -1.72 6.77
N LEU A 332 -40.92 -0.74 7.32
CA LEU A 332 -41.82 0.12 6.55
C LEU A 332 -41.08 0.95 5.50
N MET A 333 -39.95 1.57 5.87
CA MET A 333 -39.11 2.34 4.95
C MET A 333 -38.47 1.46 3.86
N LEU A 334 -38.07 0.22 4.17
CA LEU A 334 -37.56 -0.73 3.19
C LEU A 334 -38.63 -1.15 2.20
N VAL A 335 -39.87 -1.37 2.65
CA VAL A 335 -41.01 -1.59 1.76
C VAL A 335 -41.23 -0.37 0.86
N CYS A 336 -41.18 0.85 1.40
CA CYS A 336 -41.31 2.08 0.62
C CYS A 336 -40.12 2.34 -0.33
N ALA A 337 -38.91 1.89 -0.01
CA ALA A 337 -37.71 2.12 -0.82
C ALA A 337 -37.54 1.08 -1.94
N VAL A 338 -38.01 -0.16 -1.73
CA VAL A 338 -38.07 -1.19 -2.78
C VAL A 338 -39.13 -0.83 -3.82
N LEU A 339 -40.20 -0.16 -3.40
CA LEU A 339 -41.18 0.42 -4.29
C LEU A 339 -40.64 1.74 -4.86
N GLN A 340 -39.70 1.67 -5.81
CA GLN A 340 -39.24 2.87 -6.51
C GLN A 340 -40.41 3.47 -7.30
N PRO A 341 -40.82 4.73 -7.00
CA PRO A 341 -41.87 5.36 -7.77
C PRO A 341 -41.31 5.66 -9.16
N ALA A 342 -41.94 5.09 -10.19
CA ALA A 342 -41.60 5.32 -11.59
C ALA A 342 -41.85 6.78 -12.02
N ASP A 343 -42.70 7.50 -11.27
CA ASP A 343 -42.97 8.92 -11.49
C ASP A 343 -43.25 9.69 -10.19
N SER A 344 -43.26 11.02 -10.28
CA SER A 344 -43.49 11.91 -9.14
C SER A 344 -44.88 11.74 -8.51
N ARG A 345 -45.87 11.22 -9.24
CA ARG A 345 -47.22 10.97 -8.72
C ARG A 345 -47.24 9.76 -7.79
N GLN A 346 -46.50 8.71 -8.14
CA GLN A 346 -46.30 7.55 -7.26
C GLN A 346 -45.54 7.94 -5.99
N GLY A 347 -44.56 8.85 -6.08
CA GLY A 347 -43.86 9.38 -4.89
C GLY A 347 -44.79 10.10 -3.92
N VAL A 348 -45.72 10.92 -4.43
CA VAL A 348 -46.74 11.60 -3.62
C VAL A 348 -47.72 10.58 -3.02
N LEU A 349 -48.14 9.58 -3.78
CA LEU A 349 -49.08 8.55 -3.31
C LEU A 349 -48.47 7.68 -2.21
N ILE A 350 -47.22 7.23 -2.37
CA ILE A 350 -46.49 6.46 -1.35
C ILE A 350 -46.31 7.30 -0.08
N SER A 351 -46.01 8.60 -0.23
CA SER A 351 -45.90 9.51 0.91
C SER A 351 -47.24 9.70 1.63
N ALA A 352 -48.35 9.85 0.90
CA ALA A 352 -49.68 9.96 1.47
C ALA A 352 -50.10 8.69 2.21
N VAL A 353 -49.84 7.51 1.63
CA VAL A 353 -50.11 6.21 2.27
C VAL A 353 -49.29 6.04 3.55
N ALA A 354 -48.00 6.43 3.53
CA ALA A 354 -47.15 6.40 4.72
C ALA A 354 -47.70 7.31 5.84
N VAL A 355 -48.16 8.52 5.50
CA VAL A 355 -48.79 9.43 6.48
C VAL A 355 -50.08 8.84 7.05
N ILE A 356 -50.95 8.24 6.20
CA ILE A 356 -52.19 7.60 6.64
C ILE A 356 -51.90 6.41 7.55
N LEU A 357 -50.89 5.58 7.24
CA LEU A 357 -50.48 4.45 8.09
C LEU A 357 -49.92 4.92 9.44
N LEU A 358 -49.10 5.98 9.45
CA LEU A 358 -48.59 6.57 10.69
C LEU A 358 -49.71 7.15 11.55
N LEU A 359 -50.70 7.81 10.94
CA LEU A 359 -51.90 8.27 11.65
C LEU A 359 -52.75 7.10 12.16
N GLY A 360 -52.87 6.02 11.39
CA GLY A 360 -53.55 4.77 11.76
C GLY A 360 -52.89 4.05 12.94
N ILE A 361 -51.56 3.95 12.95
CA ILE A 361 -50.79 3.38 14.07
C ILE A 361 -50.95 4.23 15.32
N ASN A 362 -50.92 5.56 15.18
CA ASN A 362 -51.09 6.46 16.31
C ASN A 362 -52.51 6.43 16.89
N THR A 363 -53.53 6.39 16.05
CA THR A 363 -54.93 6.23 16.48
C THR A 363 -55.20 4.83 17.06
N GLY A 364 -54.57 3.79 16.50
CA GLY A 364 -54.60 2.43 17.03
C GLY A 364 -53.95 2.31 18.40
N ASN A 365 -52.79 2.95 18.61
CA ASN A 365 -52.10 3.01 19.90
C ASN A 365 -52.94 3.76 20.94
N ALA A 366 -53.59 4.86 20.57
CA ALA A 366 -54.52 5.58 21.44
C ALA A 366 -55.74 4.74 21.80
N ARG A 367 -56.25 3.94 20.85
CA ARG A 367 -57.40 3.04 21.06
C ARG A 367 -57.06 1.83 21.93
N LEU A 368 -55.89 1.21 21.73
CA LEU A 368 -55.39 0.12 22.59
C LEU A 368 -55.21 0.61 24.03
N TRP A 369 -54.74 1.85 24.21
CA TRP A 369 -54.63 2.47 25.52
C TRP A 369 -56.01 2.69 26.17
N LEU A 370 -57.01 3.20 25.43
CA LEU A 370 -58.38 3.37 25.92
C LEU A 370 -59.10 2.04 26.24
N ILE A 371 -58.84 0.99 25.45
CA ILE A 371 -59.37 -0.37 25.70
C ILE A 371 -58.73 -0.96 26.97
N ALA A 372 -57.44 -0.72 27.21
CA ALA A 372 -56.76 -1.16 28.43
C ALA A 372 -57.33 -0.50 29.70
N GLU A 373 -57.96 0.67 29.58
CA GLU A 373 -58.67 1.35 30.67
C GLU A 373 -60.18 1.02 30.74
N GLY A 374 -60.66 0.05 29.96
CA GLY A 374 -62.02 -0.49 30.07
C GLY A 374 -63.13 0.32 29.41
N ALA A 375 -62.79 1.35 28.61
CA ALA A 375 -63.77 2.20 27.95
C ALA A 375 -64.16 1.70 26.55
N SER A 376 -65.41 1.28 26.36
CA SER A 376 -65.96 0.92 25.03
C SER A 376 -66.65 2.12 24.37
N ALA A 377 -65.89 2.97 23.69
CA ALA A 377 -66.44 4.12 22.95
C ALA A 377 -66.27 3.94 21.42
N PRO A 378 -67.26 4.39 20.60
CA PRO A 378 -67.15 4.32 19.15
C PRO A 378 -66.09 5.30 18.59
N ILE A 379 -65.52 5.00 17.42
CA ILE A 379 -64.35 5.71 16.83
C ILE A 379 -64.57 7.23 16.68
N HIS A 380 -65.78 7.66 16.34
CA HIS A 380 -66.12 9.09 16.23
C HIS A 380 -66.15 9.79 17.60
N ALA A 381 -66.37 9.05 18.69
CA ALA A 381 -66.21 9.59 20.03
C ALA A 381 -64.74 9.87 20.35
N VAL A 382 -63.77 9.10 19.84
CA VAL A 382 -62.32 9.29 20.10
C VAL A 382 -61.83 10.67 19.64
N PHE A 383 -62.29 11.14 18.47
CA PHE A 383 -61.94 12.48 17.97
C PHE A 383 -62.59 13.61 18.77
N LYS A 384 -63.85 13.44 19.19
CA LYS A 384 -64.54 14.41 20.05
C LYS A 384 -63.99 14.39 21.48
N TYR A 385 -63.55 13.22 21.95
CA TYR A 385 -62.88 13.03 23.24
C TYR A 385 -61.51 13.69 23.24
N SER A 386 -60.71 13.61 22.17
CA SER A 386 -59.39 14.29 22.09
C SER A 386 -59.44 15.76 22.55
N HIS A 387 -60.43 16.52 22.10
CA HIS A 387 -60.59 17.93 22.48
C HIS A 387 -61.22 18.13 23.87
N SER A 388 -62.10 17.24 24.34
CA SER A 388 -62.76 17.37 25.66
C SER A 388 -62.16 16.49 26.78
N CYS A 389 -61.11 15.73 26.50
CA CYS A 389 -60.49 14.81 27.46
C CYS A 389 -59.85 15.62 28.58
N LYS A 390 -60.45 15.58 29.78
CA LYS A 390 -59.89 16.21 30.97
C LYS A 390 -58.65 15.49 31.49
N GLU A 391 -58.39 14.29 30.97
CA GLU A 391 -57.20 13.53 31.31
C GLU A 391 -55.96 14.06 30.58
N PRO A 392 -55.00 14.65 31.32
CA PRO A 392 -53.85 15.32 30.73
C PRO A 392 -52.90 14.36 30.00
N ARG A 393 -52.93 13.07 30.35
CA ARG A 393 -52.04 12.05 29.78
C ARG A 393 -52.37 11.72 28.32
N LEU A 394 -53.64 11.58 27.97
CA LEU A 394 -54.06 11.28 26.60
C LEU A 394 -53.82 12.46 25.65
N ARG A 395 -54.06 13.70 26.12
CA ARG A 395 -53.73 14.91 25.35
C ARG A 395 -52.24 15.00 25.06
N VAL A 396 -51.39 14.68 26.04
CA VAL A 396 -49.93 14.63 25.83
C VAL A 396 -49.57 13.54 24.81
N CYS A 397 -50.16 12.34 24.88
CA CYS A 397 -49.89 11.28 23.90
C CYS A 397 -50.29 11.67 22.46
N ILE A 398 -51.45 12.32 22.28
CA ILE A 398 -51.90 12.80 20.96
C ILE A 398 -50.97 13.91 20.47
N LEU A 399 -50.63 14.89 21.32
CA LEU A 399 -49.73 15.98 20.95
C LEU A 399 -48.34 15.43 20.57
N VAL A 400 -47.81 14.48 21.35
CA VAL A 400 -46.53 13.82 21.08
C VAL A 400 -46.58 13.04 19.76
N SER A 401 -47.67 12.36 19.46
CA SER A 401 -47.87 11.64 18.20
C SER A 401 -47.90 12.58 17.00
N TRP A 402 -48.61 13.71 17.08
CA TRP A 402 -48.62 14.75 16.05
C TRP A 402 -47.24 15.39 15.89
N CYS A 403 -46.54 15.64 17.00
CA CYS A 403 -45.15 16.10 16.97
C CYS A 403 -44.23 15.07 16.30
N ILE A 404 -44.41 13.76 16.54
CA ILE A 404 -43.63 12.69 15.90
C ILE A 404 -43.94 12.59 14.40
N ALA A 405 -45.20 12.73 13.99
CA ALA A 405 -45.58 12.73 12.57
C ALA A 405 -45.01 13.96 11.83
N ALA A 406 -45.14 15.15 12.41
CA ALA A 406 -44.53 16.37 11.88
C ALA A 406 -43.00 16.26 11.87
N LEU A 407 -42.40 15.69 12.92
CA LEU A 407 -40.97 15.43 12.99
C LEU A 407 -40.54 14.37 11.97
N SER A 408 -41.37 13.37 11.65
CA SER A 408 -41.05 12.34 10.65
C SER A 408 -41.10 12.90 9.23
N LEU A 409 -42.07 13.78 8.93
CA LEU A 409 -42.16 14.53 7.69
C LEU A 409 -41.00 15.53 7.54
N LEU A 410 -40.65 16.20 8.64
CA LEU A 410 -39.48 17.06 8.72
C LEU A 410 -38.21 16.23 8.53
N VAL A 411 -38.11 15.03 9.14
CA VAL A 411 -36.96 14.14 9.02
C VAL A 411 -36.86 13.54 7.63
N THR A 412 -37.92 13.17 6.93
CA THR A 412 -37.83 12.69 5.53
C THR A 412 -37.48 13.80 4.56
N THR A 413 -37.99 15.01 4.80
CA THR A 413 -37.62 16.23 4.05
C THR A 413 -36.16 16.61 4.33
N ILE A 414 -35.75 16.58 5.61
CA ILE A 414 -34.36 16.70 6.04
C ILE A 414 -33.54 15.54 5.53
N ASN A 415 -34.05 14.32 5.35
CA ASN A 415 -33.29 13.17 4.82
C ASN A 415 -33.02 13.32 3.32
N HIS A 416 -33.98 13.86 2.57
CA HIS A 416 -33.77 14.28 1.19
C HIS A 416 -32.78 15.44 1.08
N LEU A 417 -32.83 16.41 1.98
CA LEU A 417 -31.85 17.50 2.08
C LEU A 417 -30.49 17.03 2.63
N THR A 418 -30.47 16.01 3.49
CA THR A 418 -29.29 15.48 4.16
C THR A 418 -28.64 14.33 3.43
N LEU A 419 -29.24 13.71 2.43
CA LEU A 419 -28.45 12.99 1.42
C LEU A 419 -27.51 13.96 0.68
N GLY A 420 -27.94 15.21 0.49
CA GLY A 420 -27.06 16.33 0.13
C GLY A 420 -26.08 16.73 1.26
N LEU A 421 -26.55 16.87 2.51
CA LEU A 421 -25.69 17.21 3.66
C LEU A 421 -24.75 16.10 4.13
N TRP A 422 -24.98 14.82 3.85
CA TRP A 422 -24.12 13.69 4.22
C TRP A 422 -22.93 13.61 3.28
N GLN A 423 -23.12 13.93 2.00
CA GLN A 423 -21.99 14.25 1.12
C GLN A 423 -21.23 15.46 1.65
N GLY A 424 -21.93 16.50 2.12
CA GLY A 424 -21.32 17.65 2.80
C GLY A 424 -20.59 17.31 4.11
N LEU A 425 -21.11 16.39 4.93
CA LEU A 425 -20.58 16.01 6.24
C LEU A 425 -19.39 15.07 6.11
N HIS A 426 -19.38 14.18 5.11
CA HIS A 426 -18.19 13.40 4.78
C HIS A 426 -17.06 14.30 4.30
N LEU A 427 -17.37 15.35 3.52
CA LEU A 427 -16.41 16.38 3.14
C LEU A 427 -15.96 17.22 4.34
N PHE A 428 -16.88 17.57 5.26
CA PHE A 428 -16.58 18.35 6.47
C PHE A 428 -15.74 17.57 7.50
N LEU A 429 -16.03 16.29 7.75
CA LEU A 429 -15.26 15.45 8.66
C LEU A 429 -13.88 15.10 8.09
N ALA A 430 -13.77 14.89 6.77
CA ALA A 430 -12.48 14.80 6.11
C ALA A 430 -11.69 16.11 6.27
N TRP A 431 -12.34 17.26 6.03
CA TRP A 431 -11.75 18.59 6.23
C TRP A 431 -11.27 18.81 7.67
N GLU A 432 -12.06 18.45 8.69
CA GLU A 432 -11.70 18.67 10.10
C GLU A 432 -10.57 17.74 10.59
N ILE A 433 -10.51 16.51 10.10
CA ILE A 433 -9.38 15.60 10.41
C ILE A 433 -8.10 16.14 9.78
N LEU A 434 -8.17 16.76 8.60
CA LEU A 434 -7.01 17.30 7.89
C LEU A 434 -6.54 18.66 8.42
N SER A 435 -7.47 19.54 8.78
CA SER A 435 -7.14 20.81 9.44
C SER A 435 -6.44 20.56 10.79
N ARG A 436 -6.70 19.42 11.42
CA ARG A 436 -5.95 18.98 12.61
C ARG A 436 -4.50 18.60 12.31
N TYR A 437 -4.16 18.08 11.13
CA TYR A 437 -2.76 17.81 10.75
C TYR A 437 -2.01 19.10 10.41
N GLU A 438 -2.65 19.99 9.64
CA GLU A 438 -2.10 21.31 9.31
C GLU A 438 -1.87 22.12 10.60
N SER A 439 -2.86 22.19 11.48
CA SER A 439 -2.72 22.86 12.78
C SER A 439 -1.79 22.15 13.77
N ALA A 440 -1.60 20.83 13.68
CA ALA A 440 -0.63 20.12 14.52
C ALA A 440 0.81 20.46 14.10
N PHE A 441 1.07 20.57 12.79
CA PHE A 441 2.37 21.02 12.30
C PHE A 441 2.60 22.49 12.63
N GLU A 442 1.60 23.36 12.44
CA GLU A 442 1.68 24.78 12.86
C GLU A 442 1.95 24.91 14.36
N LYS A 443 1.30 24.09 15.21
CA LYS A 443 1.58 24.05 16.65
C LYS A 443 2.96 23.50 16.99
N LEU A 444 3.48 22.54 16.22
CA LEU A 444 4.84 22.03 16.39
C LEU A 444 5.86 23.15 16.09
N VAL A 445 5.66 23.86 14.97
CA VAL A 445 6.50 24.98 14.53
C VAL A 445 6.38 26.19 15.46
N ALA A 446 5.18 26.54 15.92
CA ALA A 446 4.95 27.67 16.81
C ALA A 446 5.58 27.50 18.20
N ASN A 447 5.90 26.27 18.61
CA ASN A 447 6.58 25.98 19.87
C ASN A 447 8.10 25.79 19.71
N SER A 448 8.65 26.02 18.52
CA SER A 448 10.09 25.99 18.26
C SER A 448 10.60 27.36 17.86
N ASP A 449 11.85 27.67 18.20
CA ASP A 449 12.55 28.87 17.69
C ASP A 449 12.88 28.78 16.19
N LEU A 450 12.45 27.70 15.53
CA LEU A 450 12.69 27.40 14.12
C LEU A 450 11.39 27.51 13.33
N GLY A 451 11.42 28.26 12.22
CA GLY A 451 10.38 28.22 11.20
C GLY A 451 10.64 27.08 10.20
N ALA A 452 9.59 26.36 9.79
CA ALA A 452 9.69 25.36 8.74
C ALA A 452 8.94 25.81 7.48
N ALA A 453 9.60 25.73 6.32
CA ALA A 453 8.97 26.00 5.01
C ALA A 453 8.20 24.78 4.46
N THR A 454 7.98 23.73 5.26
CA THR A 454 7.37 22.47 4.80
C THR A 454 5.93 22.66 4.38
N VAL A 455 5.57 22.13 3.20
CA VAL A 455 4.20 22.11 2.70
C VAL A 455 3.73 20.66 2.58
N PHE A 456 2.69 20.31 3.33
CA PHE A 456 2.04 19.00 3.23
C PHE A 456 0.89 19.06 2.22
N LEU A 457 0.88 18.11 1.28
CA LEU A 457 -0.15 17.99 0.24
C LEU A 457 -0.83 16.61 0.28
N PRO A 458 -1.64 16.31 1.31
CA PRO A 458 -2.38 15.04 1.37
C PRO A 458 -3.41 14.93 0.23
N GLU A 459 -3.80 13.72 -0.16
CA GLU A 459 -4.71 13.46 -1.30
C GLU A 459 -6.06 14.19 -1.23
N CYS A 460 -6.48 14.51 -0.02
CA CYS A 460 -7.74 15.17 0.31
C CYS A 460 -7.59 16.69 0.51
N ALA A 461 -6.37 17.25 0.42
CA ALA A 461 -6.18 18.69 0.45
C ALA A 461 -6.84 19.33 -0.77
N ALA A 462 -7.44 20.52 -0.59
CA ALA A 462 -8.05 21.27 -1.69
C ALA A 462 -7.05 21.66 -2.79
N SER A 463 -5.74 21.59 -2.52
CA SER A 463 -4.63 21.81 -3.46
C SER A 463 -4.15 20.53 -4.15
N TYR A 464 -4.57 19.34 -3.73
CA TYR A 464 -4.14 18.09 -4.34
C TYR A 464 -4.65 17.99 -5.79
N GLY A 465 -3.78 17.51 -6.69
CA GLY A 465 -4.03 17.48 -8.12
C GLY A 465 -4.00 18.84 -8.82
N LYS A 466 -3.83 19.95 -8.07
CA LYS A 466 -3.73 21.29 -8.67
C LYS A 466 -2.30 21.58 -9.09
N HIS A 467 -2.17 22.16 -10.26
CA HIS A 467 -0.90 22.60 -10.83
C HIS A 467 -0.81 24.12 -10.80
N SER A 468 0.37 24.64 -10.49
CA SER A 468 0.65 26.06 -10.56
C SER A 468 1.46 26.36 -11.81
N THR A 469 1.01 27.34 -12.59
CA THR A 469 1.76 27.87 -13.73
C THR A 469 3.10 28.44 -13.25
N ILE A 470 4.16 28.20 -14.03
CA ILE A 470 5.47 28.78 -13.74
C ILE A 470 5.41 30.28 -14.08
N PRO A 471 5.79 31.19 -13.18
CA PRO A 471 5.90 32.61 -13.51
C PRO A 471 6.89 32.82 -14.66
N ARG A 472 6.55 33.70 -15.62
CA ARG A 472 7.43 34.00 -16.77
C ARG A 472 8.82 34.50 -16.34
N SER A 473 8.89 35.17 -15.19
CA SER A 473 10.15 35.63 -14.58
C SER A 473 11.12 34.50 -14.23
N GLU A 474 10.62 33.27 -14.06
CA GLU A 474 11.49 32.14 -13.74
C GLU A 474 12.28 31.66 -14.96
N GLN A 475 11.83 31.93 -16.19
CA GLN A 475 12.49 31.47 -17.42
C GLN A 475 12.81 29.95 -17.36
N LEU A 476 11.79 29.15 -17.10
CA LEU A 476 11.86 27.69 -17.06
C LEU A 476 10.87 27.09 -18.03
N ASP A 477 11.24 25.96 -18.61
CA ASP A 477 10.37 25.23 -19.52
C ASP A 477 9.22 24.52 -18.78
N GLY A 478 8.08 24.44 -19.45
CA GLY A 478 6.91 23.68 -19.02
C GLY A 478 5.71 24.52 -18.56
N GLU A 479 4.54 23.91 -18.61
CA GLU A 479 3.28 24.58 -18.23
C GLU A 479 3.11 24.76 -16.72
N CYS A 480 3.81 23.95 -15.92
CA CYS A 480 3.72 23.97 -14.45
C CYS A 480 5.00 23.44 -13.81
N TRP A 481 5.18 23.70 -12.52
CA TRP A 481 6.37 23.29 -11.75
C TRP A 481 6.67 21.78 -11.79
N CYS A 482 5.71 20.91 -12.14
CA CYS A 482 6.00 19.48 -12.26
C CYS A 482 7.10 19.16 -13.28
N ILE A 483 7.19 19.93 -14.37
CA ILE A 483 8.16 19.67 -15.44
C ILE A 483 9.59 19.92 -14.96
N PRO A 484 9.96 21.11 -14.43
CA PRO A 484 11.30 21.31 -13.91
C PRO A 484 11.62 20.45 -12.68
N LEU A 485 10.63 20.14 -11.83
CA LEU A 485 10.86 19.37 -10.60
C LEU A 485 10.96 17.85 -10.82
N TYR A 486 10.21 17.30 -11.77
CA TYR A 486 10.05 15.85 -11.91
C TYR A 486 10.24 15.34 -13.34
N GLY A 487 10.46 16.24 -14.30
CA GLY A 487 10.53 15.96 -15.73
C GLY A 487 9.18 15.67 -16.38
N THR A 488 8.13 15.41 -15.60
CA THR A 488 6.80 15.04 -16.07
C THR A 488 5.70 15.61 -15.18
N LYS A 489 4.51 15.84 -15.76
CA LYS A 489 3.33 16.29 -15.01
C LYS A 489 2.83 15.18 -14.07
N LYS A 490 2.87 15.43 -12.76
CA LYS A 490 2.46 14.44 -11.74
C LYS A 490 0.98 14.63 -11.37
N SER A 491 0.24 13.52 -11.23
CA SER A 491 -1.22 13.53 -10.97
C SER A 491 -1.63 14.20 -9.66
N TRP A 492 -0.74 14.21 -8.68
CA TRP A 492 -0.96 14.79 -7.36
C TRP A 492 -0.71 16.33 -7.34
N GLY A 493 -0.23 16.92 -8.44
CA GLY A 493 -0.16 18.38 -8.63
C GLY A 493 1.01 19.10 -7.95
N CYS A 494 1.55 20.16 -8.57
CA CYS A 494 2.70 20.91 -8.04
C CYS A 494 2.34 22.18 -7.26
N LYS A 495 1.09 22.37 -6.83
CA LYS A 495 0.68 23.60 -6.12
C LYS A 495 1.43 23.81 -4.80
N TRP A 496 1.89 22.73 -4.16
CA TRP A 496 2.71 22.81 -2.95
C TRP A 496 4.00 23.63 -3.15
N TRP A 497 4.59 23.58 -4.36
CA TRP A 497 5.85 24.28 -4.66
C TRP A 497 5.67 25.81 -4.60
N THR A 498 4.55 26.32 -5.09
CA THR A 498 4.23 27.75 -5.01
C THR A 498 4.04 28.20 -3.56
N ALA A 499 3.44 27.37 -2.72
CA ALA A 499 3.32 27.67 -1.29
C ALA A 499 4.69 27.63 -0.59
N TRP A 500 5.52 26.63 -0.93
CA TRP A 500 6.86 26.49 -0.37
C TRP A 500 7.76 27.67 -0.73
N THR A 501 7.82 28.04 -2.02
CA THR A 501 8.60 29.20 -2.49
C THR A 501 8.13 30.51 -1.85
N ALA A 502 6.81 30.72 -1.71
CA ALA A 502 6.27 31.89 -1.02
C ALA A 502 6.67 31.95 0.47
N ASN A 503 6.73 30.81 1.16
CA ASN A 503 7.21 30.73 2.55
C ASN A 503 8.69 31.08 2.66
N VAL A 504 9.53 30.56 1.76
CA VAL A 504 10.96 30.89 1.70
C VAL A 504 11.15 32.38 1.43
N GLU A 505 10.48 32.94 0.43
CA GLU A 505 10.57 34.38 0.11
C GLU A 505 10.13 35.27 1.26
N LYS A 506 9.08 34.86 2.00
CA LYS A 506 8.65 35.55 3.21
C LYS A 506 9.73 35.49 4.30
N ALA A 507 10.32 34.33 4.56
CA ALA A 507 11.39 34.15 5.53
C ALA A 507 12.61 35.01 5.18
N THR A 508 13.05 35.00 3.92
CA THR A 508 14.17 35.82 3.45
C THR A 508 13.88 37.32 3.60
N ARG A 509 12.67 37.79 3.26
CA ARG A 509 12.27 39.20 3.49
C ARG A 509 12.28 39.60 4.96
N GLN A 510 12.06 38.66 5.86
CA GLN A 510 12.10 38.87 7.31
C GLN A 510 13.51 38.76 7.89
N GLY A 511 14.53 38.52 7.06
CA GLY A 511 15.92 38.36 7.51
C GLY A 511 16.17 37.04 8.25
N ALA A 512 15.31 36.04 8.07
CA ALA A 512 15.52 34.73 8.68
C ALA A 512 16.70 34.00 8.03
N GLU A 513 17.52 33.33 8.83
CA GLU A 513 18.57 32.43 8.34
C GLU A 513 17.92 31.13 7.84
N LEU A 514 18.15 30.80 6.56
CA LEU A 514 17.68 29.53 6.00
C LEU A 514 18.64 28.40 6.38
N GLN A 515 18.10 27.24 6.77
CA GLN A 515 18.90 26.05 7.07
C GLN A 515 18.49 24.90 6.15
N VAL A 516 19.47 24.20 5.59
CA VAL A 516 19.28 22.97 4.82
C VAL A 516 19.84 21.81 5.63
N VAL A 517 18.97 20.86 5.97
CA VAL A 517 19.30 19.73 6.84
C VAL A 517 19.52 18.46 6.02
N PHE A 518 20.70 17.85 6.15
CA PHE A 518 21.15 16.63 5.48
C PHE A 518 21.11 15.43 6.43
N TRP A 519 21.08 14.23 5.88
CA TRP A 519 21.31 13.02 6.66
C TRP A 519 22.72 13.02 7.28
N LYS A 520 22.86 12.33 8.43
CA LYS A 520 24.14 12.15 9.13
C LYS A 520 25.25 11.65 8.21
N ASN A 521 26.41 12.31 8.23
CA ASN A 521 27.56 12.07 7.34
C ASN A 521 27.29 12.27 5.84
N ARG A 522 26.28 13.07 5.48
CA ARG A 522 25.88 13.35 4.09
C ARG A 522 25.73 14.85 3.81
N CYS A 523 26.27 15.72 4.66
CA CYS A 523 26.35 17.15 4.39
C CYS A 523 26.97 17.43 3.01
N GLY A 524 26.36 18.33 2.25
CA GLY A 524 26.77 18.67 0.88
C GLY A 524 26.50 17.58 -0.18
N GLN A 525 26.09 16.36 0.20
CA GLN A 525 25.83 15.28 -0.76
C GLN A 525 24.39 15.33 -1.29
N GLY A 526 24.19 14.77 -2.48
CA GLY A 526 22.85 14.59 -3.04
C GLY A 526 22.30 15.79 -3.78
N LYS A 527 22.99 16.94 -3.80
CA LYS A 527 22.61 18.09 -4.61
C LYS A 527 22.59 17.73 -6.10
N VAL A 528 21.66 18.32 -6.84
CA VAL A 528 21.65 18.25 -8.30
C VAL A 528 22.64 19.26 -8.87
N ARG A 529 23.03 19.12 -10.14
CA ARG A 529 23.96 20.07 -10.77
C ARG A 529 23.39 21.49 -10.89
N SER A 530 22.10 21.60 -11.16
CA SER A 530 21.39 22.88 -11.25
C SER A 530 19.87 22.64 -11.19
N PHE A 531 19.09 23.69 -10.96
CA PHE A 531 17.62 23.57 -11.01
C PHE A 531 17.10 23.06 -12.37
N ALA A 532 17.82 23.35 -13.46
CA ALA A 532 17.45 22.90 -14.80
C ALA A 532 17.64 21.38 -15.01
N THR A 533 18.52 20.72 -14.23
CA THR A 533 18.75 19.27 -14.36
C THR A 533 17.86 18.44 -13.44
N VAL A 534 17.18 19.05 -12.46
CA VAL A 534 16.34 18.37 -11.47
C VAL A 534 15.36 17.40 -12.13
N GLY A 535 14.60 17.87 -13.13
CA GLY A 535 13.57 17.05 -13.78
C GLY A 535 14.16 15.83 -14.49
N ALA A 536 15.28 15.99 -15.20
CA ALA A 536 15.97 14.90 -15.89
C ALA A 536 16.58 13.90 -14.90
N GLU A 537 17.22 14.38 -13.83
CA GLU A 537 17.76 13.55 -12.77
C GLU A 537 16.65 12.78 -12.02
N ASN A 538 15.48 13.40 -11.82
CA ASN A 538 14.31 12.71 -11.27
C ASN A 538 13.83 11.58 -12.19
N LEU A 539 13.71 11.83 -13.50
CA LEU A 539 13.33 10.78 -14.45
C LEU A 539 14.33 9.62 -14.48
N ARG A 540 15.64 9.93 -14.41
CA ARG A 540 16.69 8.91 -14.30
C ARG A 540 16.52 8.08 -13.03
N ARG A 541 16.20 8.71 -11.90
CA ARG A 541 15.91 8.00 -10.63
C ARG A 541 14.66 7.13 -10.72
N ASP A 542 13.57 7.65 -11.29
CA ASP A 542 12.32 6.90 -11.48
C ASP A 542 12.60 5.64 -12.32
N ALA A 543 13.37 5.76 -13.42
CA ALA A 543 13.78 4.63 -14.24
C ALA A 543 14.68 3.62 -13.50
N LEU A 544 15.57 4.09 -12.63
CA LEU A 544 16.42 3.22 -11.81
C LEU A 544 15.63 2.48 -10.73
N GLU A 545 14.60 3.10 -10.15
CA GLU A 545 13.71 2.43 -9.21
C GLU A 545 12.85 1.36 -9.91
N GLU A 546 12.37 1.61 -11.13
CA GLU A 546 11.71 0.57 -11.95
C GLU A 546 12.66 -0.60 -12.26
N ARG A 547 13.93 -0.31 -12.55
CA ARG A 547 14.97 -1.33 -12.72
C ARG A 547 15.23 -2.09 -11.43
N ARG A 548 15.20 -1.43 -10.25
CA ARG A 548 15.32 -2.08 -8.94
C ARG A 548 14.20 -3.08 -8.70
N LEU A 549 12.95 -2.67 -8.96
CA LEU A 549 11.79 -3.54 -8.84
C LEU A 549 11.86 -4.74 -9.80
N SER A 550 12.40 -4.52 -11.01
CA SER A 550 12.62 -5.59 -12.00
C SER A 550 13.75 -6.52 -11.58
N TYR A 551 14.85 -5.98 -11.04
CA TYR A 551 15.98 -6.72 -10.51
C TYR A 551 15.55 -7.68 -9.38
N PHE A 552 14.70 -7.22 -8.45
CA PHE A 552 14.18 -8.08 -7.38
C PHE A 552 13.25 -9.22 -7.87
N ARG A 553 12.86 -9.22 -9.14
CA ARG A 553 12.14 -10.32 -9.80
C ARG A 553 13.03 -11.14 -10.73
N SER A 554 14.31 -10.75 -10.91
CA SER A 554 15.23 -11.40 -11.82
C SER A 554 15.72 -12.75 -11.28
N PRO A 555 16.14 -13.68 -12.16
CA PRO A 555 16.77 -14.94 -11.76
C PRO A 555 17.98 -14.72 -10.85
N ALA A 556 18.83 -13.72 -11.13
CA ALA A 556 20.01 -13.40 -10.33
C ALA A 556 19.66 -13.07 -8.86
N PHE A 557 18.57 -12.34 -8.63
CA PHE A 557 18.10 -12.07 -7.26
C PHE A 557 17.48 -13.32 -6.61
N GLN A 558 16.77 -14.14 -7.38
CA GLN A 558 16.25 -15.43 -6.86
C GLN A 558 17.38 -16.40 -6.50
N GLU A 559 18.48 -16.41 -7.26
CA GLU A 559 19.69 -17.16 -6.93
C GLU A 559 20.32 -16.66 -5.63
N ALA A 560 20.37 -15.34 -5.40
CA ALA A 560 20.84 -14.78 -4.13
C ALA A 560 19.93 -15.18 -2.95
N LEU A 561 18.60 -15.18 -3.13
CA LEU A 561 17.66 -15.69 -2.13
C LEU A 561 17.90 -17.17 -1.84
N ALA A 562 18.03 -18.00 -2.89
CA ALA A 562 18.36 -19.41 -2.78
C ALA A 562 19.73 -19.62 -2.12
N ALA A 563 20.70 -18.74 -2.37
CA ALA A 563 22.01 -18.77 -1.75
C ALA A 563 21.96 -18.41 -0.27
N GLY A 564 20.87 -17.86 0.28
CA GLY A 564 20.72 -17.63 1.72
C GLY A 564 20.57 -16.16 2.11
N LEU A 565 20.38 -15.24 1.15
CA LEU A 565 20.05 -13.84 1.43
C LEU A 565 18.85 -13.70 2.38
N GLU A 566 17.83 -14.56 2.28
CA GLU A 566 16.66 -14.55 3.16
C GLU A 566 16.96 -14.84 4.64
N GLY A 567 18.11 -15.48 4.92
CA GLY A 567 18.57 -15.81 6.26
C GLY A 567 19.21 -14.65 7.02
N LEU A 568 19.48 -13.52 6.35
CA LEU A 568 20.00 -12.31 7.00
C LEU A 568 18.97 -11.67 7.91
N SER A 569 19.45 -10.94 8.94
CA SER A 569 18.58 -10.20 9.85
C SER A 569 17.71 -9.19 9.11
N LYS A 570 16.43 -9.11 9.51
CA LYS A 570 15.44 -8.14 9.01
C LYS A 570 15.12 -7.07 10.05
N ASP A 571 15.79 -7.11 11.20
CA ASP A 571 15.66 -6.10 12.24
C ASP A 571 16.34 -4.82 11.77
N LEU A 572 15.65 -3.69 11.98
CA LEU A 572 16.11 -2.38 11.51
C LEU A 572 17.09 -1.80 12.53
N GLY A 573 18.28 -1.42 12.06
CA GLY A 573 19.28 -0.68 12.83
C GLY A 573 18.94 0.79 13.01
N GLU A 574 19.89 1.54 13.56
CA GLU A 574 19.79 2.99 13.82
C GLU A 574 19.51 3.79 12.53
N ASP A 575 20.13 3.38 11.42
CA ASP A 575 19.95 3.97 10.09
C ASP A 575 18.62 3.60 9.42
N GLY A 576 17.80 2.77 10.08
CA GLY A 576 16.53 2.26 9.55
C GLY A 576 16.67 1.20 8.47
N THR A 577 17.87 0.63 8.28
CA THR A 577 18.11 -0.50 7.38
C THR A 577 18.40 -1.78 8.17
N SER A 578 18.16 -2.94 7.54
CA SER A 578 18.51 -4.26 8.06
C SER A 578 19.66 -4.88 7.26
N GLN A 579 20.33 -5.91 7.79
CA GLN A 579 21.33 -6.68 7.03
C GLN A 579 20.76 -7.16 5.69
N TYR A 580 19.53 -7.69 5.70
CA TYR A 580 18.84 -8.13 4.48
C TYR A 580 18.69 -6.99 3.46
N SER A 581 18.19 -5.83 3.88
CA SER A 581 17.96 -4.72 2.94
C SER A 581 19.27 -4.12 2.43
N ARG A 582 20.31 -4.04 3.27
CA ARG A 582 21.64 -3.56 2.84
C ARG A 582 22.26 -4.47 1.80
N GLU A 583 22.18 -5.79 2.00
CA GLU A 583 22.73 -6.74 1.04
C GLU A 583 21.89 -6.79 -0.24
N ALA A 584 20.56 -6.75 -0.15
CA ALA A 584 19.70 -6.65 -1.33
C ALA A 584 20.01 -5.39 -2.16
N ASP A 585 20.26 -4.26 -1.49
CA ASP A 585 20.62 -3.00 -2.15
C ASP A 585 22.02 -3.05 -2.76
N ARG A 586 22.97 -3.69 -2.08
CA ARG A 586 24.33 -3.91 -2.60
C ARG A 586 24.31 -4.76 -3.87
N LEU A 587 23.52 -5.85 -3.88
CA LEU A 587 23.35 -6.72 -5.04
C LEU A 587 22.70 -5.96 -6.20
N PHE A 588 21.69 -5.12 -5.92
CA PHE A 588 21.11 -4.25 -6.93
C PHE A 588 22.14 -3.27 -7.49
N LEU A 589 22.90 -2.56 -6.64
CA LEU A 589 23.96 -1.63 -7.09
C LEU A 589 25.05 -2.34 -7.91
N ALA A 590 25.41 -3.57 -7.55
CA ALA A 590 26.35 -4.38 -8.30
C ALA A 590 25.83 -4.74 -9.71
N SER A 591 24.51 -4.91 -9.86
CA SER A 591 23.87 -5.17 -11.16
C SER A 591 23.79 -3.95 -12.09
N LEU A 592 24.01 -2.74 -11.56
CA LEU A 592 23.99 -1.51 -12.35
C LEU A 592 25.32 -1.27 -13.09
N SER A 593 25.25 -0.49 -14.17
CA SER A 593 26.43 0.04 -14.84
C SER A 593 27.22 0.94 -13.89
N GLY A 594 28.51 1.16 -14.16
CA GLY A 594 29.35 2.06 -13.37
C GLY A 594 28.78 3.48 -13.29
N GLU A 595 28.20 3.96 -14.39
CA GLU A 595 27.58 5.29 -14.47
C GLU A 595 26.33 5.40 -13.60
N ASP A 596 25.40 4.44 -13.69
CA ASP A 596 24.16 4.47 -12.90
C ASP A 596 24.41 4.27 -11.41
N ARG A 597 25.40 3.43 -11.08
CA ARG A 597 25.86 3.25 -9.70
C ARG A 597 26.43 4.56 -9.15
N GLY A 598 27.32 5.21 -9.89
CA GLY A 598 27.89 6.50 -9.52
C GLY A 598 26.81 7.58 -9.37
N PHE A 599 25.82 7.60 -10.26
CA PHE A 599 24.69 8.52 -10.18
C PHE A 599 23.83 8.31 -8.91
N LEU A 600 23.49 7.06 -8.55
CA LEU A 600 22.73 6.79 -7.34
C LEU A 600 23.51 7.15 -6.08
N GLN A 601 24.80 6.82 -6.03
CA GLN A 601 25.67 7.14 -4.90
C GLN A 601 25.82 8.65 -4.71
N ALA A 602 26.10 9.39 -5.79
CA ALA A 602 26.14 10.86 -5.77
C ALA A 602 24.78 11.48 -5.41
N SER A 603 23.70 10.74 -5.63
CA SER A 603 22.34 11.16 -5.34
C SER A 603 21.91 10.94 -3.88
N GLU A 604 22.69 10.29 -3.04
CA GLU A 604 22.38 10.12 -1.61
C GLU A 604 22.56 11.44 -0.83
N GLY A 605 21.80 11.64 0.24
CA GLY A 605 21.95 12.81 1.13
C GLY A 605 20.75 13.77 1.17
N LEU A 606 19.99 13.87 0.08
CA LEU A 606 18.74 14.65 0.03
C LEU A 606 17.61 13.86 -0.65
N GLY A 607 16.40 14.02 -0.13
CA GLY A 607 15.17 13.56 -0.78
C GLY A 607 14.94 14.31 -2.10
N ILE A 608 14.19 13.70 -3.03
CA ILE A 608 13.99 14.24 -4.38
C ILE A 608 13.47 15.69 -4.36
N SER A 609 12.44 15.98 -3.56
CA SER A 609 11.90 17.34 -3.44
C SER A 609 12.95 18.30 -2.85
N GLN A 610 13.66 17.87 -1.80
CA GLN A 610 14.70 18.66 -1.14
C GLN A 610 15.85 19.03 -2.10
N LYS A 611 16.21 18.14 -3.02
CA LYS A 611 17.20 18.45 -4.06
C LYS A 611 16.78 19.61 -4.93
N ALA A 612 15.51 19.62 -5.34
CA ALA A 612 14.95 20.70 -6.13
C ALA A 612 14.90 22.00 -5.31
N GLU A 613 14.51 21.91 -4.04
CA GLU A 613 14.47 23.03 -3.09
C GLU A 613 15.84 23.70 -2.98
N VAL A 614 16.89 22.91 -2.69
CA VAL A 614 18.27 23.41 -2.59
C VAL A 614 18.74 24.04 -3.90
N ALA A 615 18.52 23.38 -5.02
CA ALA A 615 18.92 23.91 -6.33
C ALA A 615 18.17 25.20 -6.70
N TRP A 616 16.94 25.37 -6.21
CA TRP A 616 16.18 26.60 -6.38
C TRP A 616 16.73 27.72 -5.49
N LEU A 617 17.07 27.44 -4.22
CA LEU A 617 17.74 28.40 -3.34
C LEU A 617 19.04 28.92 -3.96
N GLU A 618 19.86 28.01 -4.49
CA GLU A 618 21.11 28.34 -5.18
C GLU A 618 20.87 29.19 -6.43
N ARG A 619 19.88 28.82 -7.27
CA ARG A 619 19.48 29.61 -8.45
C ARG A 619 19.03 31.02 -8.08
N LYS A 620 18.35 31.19 -6.95
CA LYS A 620 17.88 32.50 -6.47
C LYS A 620 18.98 33.32 -5.77
N GLY A 621 20.14 32.72 -5.48
CA GLY A 621 21.20 33.35 -4.71
C GLY A 621 20.86 33.51 -3.23
N TYR A 622 19.92 32.70 -2.70
CA TYR A 622 19.60 32.72 -1.28
C TYR A 622 20.69 32.00 -0.48
N GLN A 623 21.22 32.68 0.54
CA GLN A 623 22.18 32.11 1.47
C GLN A 623 21.47 31.16 2.44
N TYR A 624 22.09 30.02 2.72
CA TYR A 624 21.61 29.06 3.71
C TYR A 624 22.80 28.38 4.40
N THR A 625 22.60 27.88 5.62
CA THR A 625 23.58 27.04 6.32
C THR A 625 23.22 25.57 6.21
N GLU A 626 24.23 24.74 5.98
CA GLU A 626 24.07 23.29 5.93
C GLU A 626 24.21 22.70 7.34
N ARG A 627 23.28 21.82 7.72
CA ARG A 627 23.25 21.13 9.00
C ARG A 627 23.08 19.63 8.77
N GLU A 628 23.62 18.80 9.66
CA GLU A 628 23.29 17.37 9.70
C GLU A 628 22.31 17.09 10.84
N VAL A 629 21.46 16.07 10.67
CA VAL A 629 20.55 15.56 11.72
C VAL A 629 21.32 14.83 12.82
#